data_AF-A0A661VPG4-F1
#
_entry.id   AF-A0A661VPG4-F1
#
_cell.length_a   1.000
_cell.length_b   1.000
_cell.length_c   1.000
_cell.angle_alpha   90.00
_cell.angle_beta   90.00
_cell.angle_gamma   90.00
#
_symmetry.space_group_name_H-M   'P 1'
#
loop_
_entity.id
_entity.type
_entity.pdbx_description
1 polymer ?
#
loop_
_entity_poly.entity_id
_entity_poly.type
_entity_poly.pdbx_seq_one_letter_code
_entity_poly.pdbx_strand_id
1 'polypeptide(L)'
;MGRKSLAEKIWEEVEGITGSGLYVVVYDFKKKVSKEFYQNVNRIRKLSNDGVFIQKSTIECRRKATALAIARLARKYGAKVRIYSCVTTELLTLIDAVLRGDNEQARQLAEKARHLVRGLM
;
A
#
# COMPACT_ATOMS: atom_id res chain seq x y z
N MET A 1 -14.89 16.93 23.19
CA MET A 1 -14.03 16.13 22.28
C MET A 1 -13.58 17.04 21.14
N GLY A 2 -12.28 17.11 20.86
CA GLY A 2 -11.75 17.95 19.79
C GLY A 2 -12.24 17.51 18.40
N ARG A 3 -12.30 18.46 17.45
CA ARG A 3 -12.70 18.17 16.07
C ARG A 3 -11.70 17.20 15.43
N LYS A 4 -12.17 16.04 14.95
CA LYS A 4 -11.33 15.08 14.20
C LYS A 4 -10.65 15.76 13.02
N SER A 5 -9.36 15.49 12.87
CA SER A 5 -8.54 15.90 11.74
C SER A 5 -9.00 15.23 10.45
N LEU A 6 -8.59 15.80 9.31
CA LEU A 6 -8.88 15.21 8.00
C LEU A 6 -8.29 13.79 7.87
N ALA A 7 -7.10 13.57 8.43
CA ALA A 7 -6.44 12.27 8.45
C ALA A 7 -7.26 11.21 9.19
N GLU A 8 -7.77 11.53 10.38
CA GLU A 8 -8.61 10.61 11.18
C GLU A 8 -9.90 10.26 10.45
N LYS A 9 -10.58 11.25 9.86
CA LYS A 9 -11.79 10.99 9.06
C LYS A 9 -11.54 10.06 7.89
N ILE A 10 -10.46 10.31 7.13
CA ILE A 10 -10.10 9.44 5.99
C ILE A 10 -9.73 8.04 6.45
N TRP A 11 -9.04 7.92 7.58
CA TRP A 11 -8.65 6.62 8.13
C TRP A 11 -9.87 5.80 8.54
N GLU A 12 -10.84 6.39 9.27
CA GLU A 12 -12.10 5.74 9.65
C GLU A 12 -12.89 5.19 8.45
N GLU A 13 -12.84 5.88 7.30
CA GLU A 13 -13.51 5.42 6.08
C GLU A 13 -12.87 4.17 5.44
N VAL A 14 -11.62 3.85 5.77
CA VAL A 14 -10.86 2.78 5.09
C VAL A 14 -10.21 1.76 6.01
N GLU A 15 -10.19 1.99 7.33
CA GLU A 15 -9.48 1.11 8.28
C GLU A 15 -10.02 -0.32 8.32
N GLY A 16 -11.32 -0.50 8.02
CA GLY A 16 -11.95 -1.81 7.90
C GLY A 16 -11.63 -2.56 6.60
N ILE A 17 -10.91 -1.95 5.65
CA ILE A 17 -10.52 -2.61 4.40
C ILE A 17 -9.37 -3.58 4.69
N THR A 18 -9.63 -4.87 4.51
CA THR A 18 -8.62 -5.92 4.64
C THR A 18 -7.75 -6.05 3.37
N GLY A 19 -6.59 -6.67 3.55
CA GLY A 19 -5.62 -6.90 2.48
C GLY A 19 -4.23 -6.39 2.85
N SER A 20 -3.29 -7.31 2.86
CA SER A 20 -1.86 -7.08 3.08
C SER A 20 -1.08 -7.33 1.79
N GLY A 21 0.13 -6.79 1.71
CA GLY A 21 0.98 -6.88 0.52
C GLY A 21 1.84 -5.64 0.38
N LEU A 22 2.81 -5.65 -0.54
CA LEU A 22 3.63 -4.48 -0.79
C LEU A 22 2.87 -3.53 -1.71
N TYR A 23 2.56 -2.33 -1.23
CA TYR A 23 1.91 -1.27 -2.01
C TYR A 23 2.81 -0.05 -2.10
N VAL A 24 2.95 0.53 -3.29
CA VAL A 24 3.66 1.79 -3.49
C VAL A 24 2.66 2.84 -3.93
N VAL A 25 2.52 3.89 -3.12
CA VAL A 25 1.70 5.06 -3.43
C VAL A 25 2.61 6.15 -3.96
N VAL A 26 2.42 6.54 -5.21
CA VAL A 26 3.10 7.66 -5.86
C VAL A 26 2.10 8.79 -6.02
N TYR A 27 2.44 9.97 -5.53
CA TYR A 27 1.63 11.17 -5.70
C TYR A 27 2.45 12.30 -6.32
N ASP A 28 1.80 13.04 -7.23
CA ASP A 28 2.40 14.14 -7.96
C ASP A 28 1.55 15.39 -7.83
N PHE A 29 2.17 16.47 -7.34
CA PHE A 29 1.53 17.76 -7.15
C PHE A 29 2.09 18.76 -8.15
N LYS A 30 1.21 19.39 -8.93
CA LYS A 30 1.60 20.47 -9.87
C LYS A 30 2.08 21.75 -9.18
N LYS A 31 1.81 21.90 -7.88
CA LYS A 31 2.12 23.08 -7.07
C LYS A 31 2.90 22.66 -5.83
N LYS A 32 3.50 23.64 -5.14
CA LYS A 32 4.19 23.42 -3.87
C LYS A 32 3.26 22.75 -2.86
N VAL A 33 3.68 21.61 -2.34
CA VAL A 33 2.93 20.83 -1.36
C VAL A 33 2.92 21.55 -0.02
N SER A 34 1.76 21.60 0.63
CA SER A 34 1.62 22.21 1.96
C SER A 34 2.29 21.36 3.04
N LYS A 35 2.81 22.00 4.10
CA LYS A 35 3.33 21.26 5.27
C LYS A 35 2.24 20.43 5.94
N GLU A 36 1.00 20.92 5.90
CA GLU A 36 -0.16 20.26 6.49
C GLU A 36 -0.44 18.89 5.84
N PHE A 37 -0.22 18.75 4.53
CA PHE A 37 -0.33 17.45 3.85
C PHE A 37 0.59 16.41 4.51
N TYR A 38 1.88 16.72 4.69
CA TYR A 38 2.83 15.80 5.30
C TYR A 38 2.52 15.52 6.77
N GLN A 39 2.00 16.50 7.51
CA GLN A 39 1.51 16.27 8.88
C GLN A 39 0.34 15.27 8.90
N ASN A 40 -0.61 15.39 7.97
CA ASN A 40 -1.74 14.47 7.86
C ASN A 40 -1.31 13.09 7.37
N VAL A 41 -0.34 12.98 6.45
CA VAL A 41 0.27 11.69 6.10
C VAL A 41 0.90 11.05 7.33
N ASN A 42 1.64 11.80 8.13
CA ASN A 42 2.27 11.28 9.35
C ASN A 42 1.24 10.82 10.39
N ARG A 43 0.09 11.49 10.49
CA ARG A 43 -1.04 11.03 11.33
C ARG A 43 -1.57 9.68 10.85
N ILE A 44 -1.85 9.54 9.55
CA ILE A 44 -2.30 8.26 8.98
C ILE A 44 -1.29 7.16 9.30
N ARG A 45 0.02 7.41 9.09
CA ARG A 45 1.07 6.43 9.37
C ARG A 45 1.09 5.95 10.83
N LYS A 46 0.88 6.87 11.76
CA LYS A 46 0.80 6.55 13.20
C LYS A 46 -0.46 5.75 13.53
N LEU A 47 -1.61 6.13 12.98
CA LEU A 47 -2.88 5.42 13.18
C LEU A 47 -2.83 3.99 12.61
N SER A 48 -2.22 3.84 11.44
CA SER A 48 -2.13 2.56 10.75
C SER A 48 -0.96 1.67 11.20
N ASN A 49 0.00 2.24 11.92
CA ASN A 49 1.33 1.67 12.17
C ASN A 49 1.99 1.13 10.89
N ASP A 50 1.91 1.91 9.81
CA ASP A 50 2.33 1.50 8.46
C ASP A 50 2.65 2.74 7.61
N GLY A 51 3.27 2.57 6.44
CA GLY A 51 3.65 3.65 5.56
C GLY A 51 5.06 4.14 5.83
N VAL A 52 5.99 3.88 4.91
CA VAL A 52 7.38 4.33 4.96
C VAL A 52 7.64 5.24 3.77
N PHE A 53 8.15 6.44 4.03
CA PHE A 53 8.60 7.33 2.96
C PHE A 53 9.85 6.74 2.32
N ILE A 54 9.75 6.35 1.05
CA ILE A 54 10.91 5.95 0.24
C ILE A 54 11.52 7.19 -0.43
N GLN A 55 10.64 8.10 -0.87
CA GLN A 55 11.00 9.41 -1.41
C GLN A 55 9.93 10.44 -1.02
N LYS A 56 10.19 11.73 -1.27
CA LYS A 56 9.26 12.82 -0.94
C LYS A 56 7.85 12.66 -1.51
N SER A 57 7.74 11.99 -2.66
CA SER A 57 6.50 11.77 -3.41
C SER A 57 6.08 10.31 -3.51
N THR A 58 6.71 9.42 -2.72
CA THR A 58 6.55 7.98 -2.82
C THR A 58 6.54 7.34 -1.44
N ILE A 59 5.49 6.60 -1.13
CA ILE A 59 5.32 5.90 0.15
C ILE A 59 5.06 4.42 -0.09
N GLU A 60 5.86 3.59 0.57
CA GLU A 60 5.65 2.14 0.66
C GLU A 60 4.67 1.85 1.80
N CYS A 61 3.68 0.99 1.58
CA CYS A 61 2.72 0.53 2.58
C CYS A 61 2.60 -1.00 2.55
N ARG A 62 2.34 -1.62 3.70
CA ARG A 62 2.08 -3.06 3.83
C ARG A 62 0.61 -3.42 3.91
N ARG A 63 -0.25 -2.45 4.25
CA ARG A 63 -1.70 -2.61 4.33
C ARG A 63 -2.36 -1.84 3.19
N LYS A 64 -3.33 -2.48 2.55
CA LYS A 64 -4.17 -1.86 1.50
C LYS A 64 -4.91 -0.62 2.04
N ALA A 65 -5.42 -0.69 3.26
CA ALA A 65 -6.06 0.43 3.93
C ALA A 65 -5.15 1.67 4.02
N THR A 66 -3.89 1.50 4.44
CA THR A 66 -2.90 2.58 4.52
C THR A 66 -2.66 3.22 3.15
N ALA A 67 -2.46 2.38 2.12
CA ALA A 67 -2.24 2.86 0.76
C ALA A 67 -3.43 3.68 0.23
N LEU A 68 -4.66 3.21 0.49
CA LEU A 68 -5.89 3.90 0.12
C LEU A 68 -6.08 5.21 0.90
N ALA A 69 -5.80 5.21 2.21
CA ALA A 69 -5.88 6.40 3.05
C ALA A 69 -4.97 7.51 2.54
N ILE A 70 -3.70 7.19 2.30
CA ILE A 70 -2.70 8.14 1.77
C ILE A 70 -3.11 8.63 0.39
N ALA A 71 -3.59 7.74 -0.49
CA ALA A 71 -4.04 8.13 -1.82
C ALA A 71 -5.26 9.06 -1.79
N ARG A 72 -6.25 8.78 -0.92
CA ARG A 72 -7.41 9.68 -0.73
C ARG A 72 -6.98 11.03 -0.20
N LEU A 73 -6.10 11.06 0.80
CA LEU A 73 -5.54 12.30 1.35
C LEU A 73 -4.84 13.11 0.26
N ALA A 74 -3.92 12.50 -0.49
CA ALA A 74 -3.18 13.19 -1.55
C ALA A 74 -4.12 13.74 -2.65
N ARG A 75 -5.14 12.98 -3.06
CA ARG A 75 -6.17 13.47 -3.99
C ARG A 75 -6.95 14.67 -3.44
N LYS A 76 -7.31 14.67 -2.15
CA LYS A 76 -7.99 15.83 -1.52
C LYS A 76 -7.12 17.09 -1.51
N TYR A 77 -5.80 16.95 -1.43
CA TYR A 77 -4.86 18.06 -1.57
C TYR A 77 -4.56 18.42 -3.03
N GLY A 78 -5.17 17.74 -4.01
CA GLY A 78 -5.05 18.04 -5.45
C GLY A 78 -3.92 17.29 -6.18
N ALA A 79 -3.37 16.22 -5.60
CA ALA A 79 -2.36 15.41 -6.27
C ALA A 79 -2.98 14.47 -7.31
N LYS A 80 -2.24 14.20 -8.39
CA LYS A 80 -2.44 12.98 -9.18
C LYS A 80 -1.83 11.82 -8.41
N VAL A 81 -2.54 10.70 -8.29
CA VAL A 81 -2.09 9.56 -7.47
C VAL A 81 -2.18 8.26 -8.24
N ARG A 82 -1.12 7.44 -8.15
CA ARG A 82 -1.08 6.06 -8.60
C ARG A 82 -0.74 5.15 -7.42
N ILE A 83 -1.40 4.00 -7.36
CA ILE A 83 -1.09 2.95 -6.39
C ILE A 83 -0.66 1.73 -7.18
N TYR A 84 0.51 1.19 -6.87
CA TYR A 84 1.01 -0.05 -7.43
C TYR A 84 0.96 -1.12 -6.34
N SER A 85 0.38 -2.27 -6.65
CA SER A 85 0.57 -3.47 -5.84
C SER A 85 1.77 -4.21 -6.41
N CYS A 86 2.83 -4.32 -5.61
CA CYS A 86 4.01 -5.07 -5.98
C CYS A 86 3.72 -6.53 -5.68
N VAL A 87 3.71 -7.33 -6.75
CA VAL A 87 3.69 -8.77 -6.64
C VAL A 87 5.12 -9.21 -6.33
N THR A 88 5.33 -9.91 -5.23
CA THR A 88 6.66 -10.37 -4.83
C THR A 88 7.25 -11.27 -5.93
N THR A 89 8.58 -11.21 -6.06
CA THR A 89 9.38 -12.01 -7.00
C THR A 89 9.00 -13.48 -6.99
N GLU A 90 8.57 -14.02 -5.85
CA GLU A 90 8.09 -15.39 -5.69
C GLU A 90 6.95 -15.78 -6.64
N LEU A 91 6.03 -14.85 -6.97
CA LEU A 91 4.97 -15.12 -7.94
C LEU A 91 5.50 -15.09 -9.39
N LEU A 92 6.50 -14.25 -9.66
CA LEU A 92 7.19 -14.23 -10.96
C LEU A 92 8.04 -15.49 -11.13
N THR A 93 8.72 -15.94 -10.08
CA THR A 93 9.46 -17.22 -10.06
C THR A 93 8.51 -18.40 -10.23
N LEU A 94 7.30 -18.32 -9.64
CA LEU A 94 6.26 -19.33 -9.83
C LEU A 94 5.76 -19.37 -11.28
N ILE A 95 5.46 -18.21 -11.86
CA ILE A 95 5.03 -18.09 -13.26
C ILE A 95 6.13 -18.62 -14.20
N ASP A 96 7.39 -18.26 -13.96
CA ASP A 96 8.53 -18.75 -14.75
C ASP A 96 8.74 -20.27 -14.60
N ALA A 97 8.61 -20.83 -13.39
CA ALA A 97 8.72 -22.28 -13.16
C ALA A 97 7.61 -23.07 -13.86
N VAL A 98 6.38 -22.53 -13.84
CA VAL A 98 5.23 -23.11 -14.56
C VAL A 98 5.42 -23.02 -16.08
N LEU A 99 5.90 -21.88 -16.60
CA LEU A 99 6.16 -21.70 -18.04
C LEU A 99 7.32 -22.57 -18.55
N ARG A 100 8.29 -22.93 -17.70
CA ARG A 100 9.41 -23.82 -18.02
C ARG A 100 9.09 -25.32 -17.89
N GLY A 101 7.90 -25.67 -17.39
CA GLY A 101 7.47 -27.07 -17.25
C GLY A 101 8.09 -27.81 -16.05
N ASP A 102 8.70 -27.09 -15.10
CA ASP A 102 9.40 -27.69 -13.96
C ASP A 102 8.42 -27.91 -12.79
N ASN A 103 7.60 -28.96 -12.95
CA ASN A 103 6.38 -29.19 -12.18
C ASN A 103 6.60 -29.38 -10.66
N GLU A 104 7.78 -29.84 -10.23
CA GLU A 104 8.06 -30.09 -8.82
C GLU A 104 8.45 -28.80 -8.07
N GLN A 105 9.31 -27.98 -8.66
CA GLN A 105 9.67 -26.66 -8.13
C GLN A 105 8.47 -25.72 -8.14
N ALA A 106 7.67 -25.74 -9.21
CA ALA A 106 6.42 -24.99 -9.30
C ALA A 106 5.41 -25.42 -8.22
N ARG A 107 5.31 -26.71 -7.90
CA ARG A 107 4.45 -27.21 -6.81
C ARG A 107 4.90 -26.74 -5.43
N GLN A 108 6.20 -26.82 -5.11
CA GLN A 108 6.73 -26.37 -3.82
C GLN A 108 6.59 -24.86 -3.63
N LEU A 109 6.87 -24.07 -4.68
CA LEU A 109 6.66 -22.62 -4.68
C LEU A 109 5.16 -22.27 -4.61
N ALA A 110 4.29 -23.01 -5.30
CA ALA A 110 2.84 -22.78 -5.24
C ALA A 110 2.30 -23.06 -3.84
N GLU A 111 2.81 -24.08 -3.16
CA GLU A 111 2.41 -24.42 -1.80
C GLU A 111 2.86 -23.35 -0.79
N LYS A 112 4.10 -22.88 -0.89
CA LYS A 112 4.58 -21.70 -0.11
C LYS A 112 3.78 -20.44 -0.41
N ALA A 113 3.50 -20.15 -1.69
CA ALA A 113 2.72 -19.00 -2.11
C ALA A 113 1.27 -19.09 -1.63
N ARG A 114 0.64 -20.29 -1.64
CA ARG A 114 -0.71 -20.52 -1.10
C ARG A 114 -0.76 -20.27 0.40
N HIS A 115 0.27 -20.66 1.16
CA HIS A 115 0.36 -20.34 2.58
C HIS A 115 0.50 -18.83 2.83
N LEU A 116 1.28 -18.13 2.00
CA LEU A 116 1.39 -16.67 2.06
C LEU A 116 0.06 -15.99 1.69
N VAL A 117 -0.59 -16.39 0.60
CA VAL A 117 -1.88 -15.81 0.15
C VAL A 117 -3.03 -16.10 1.11
N ARG A 118 -3.07 -17.29 1.73
CA ARG A 118 -4.06 -17.60 2.78
C ARG A 118 -3.86 -16.79 4.07
N GLY A 119 -2.66 -16.27 4.32
CA GLY A 119 -2.41 -15.30 5.39
C GLY A 119 -2.72 -13.84 5.01
N LEU A 120 -3.00 -13.57 3.73
CA LEU A 120 -3.34 -12.25 3.19
C LEU A 120 -4.86 -12.05 2.98
N MET A 121 -5.65 -13.13 3.02
CA MET A 121 -7.12 -13.14 3.01
C MET A 121 -7.68 -13.20 4.43
#